data_AF-A0A8T6WLK7-F1
#
_entry.id   AF-A0A8T6WLK7-F1
#
_cell.length_a   1.000
_cell.length_b   1.000
_cell.length_c   1.000
_cell.angle_alpha   90.00
_cell.angle_beta   90.00
_cell.angle_gamma   90.00
#
_symmetry.space_group_name_H-M   'P 1'
#
loop_
_entity.id
_entity.type
_entity.pdbx_description
1 polymer ?
#
loop_
_entity_poly.entity_id
_entity_poly.type
_entity_poly.pdbx_seq_one_letter_code
_entity_poly.pdbx_strand_id
1 'polypeptide(L)'
;MNGLIIFFSRTGRTRRVAEAIQEVTGFDLEEIKEKVGRGGALGYLKSGMESTRRMIPQIIPLKHDPAQYDIVVLGTPIWASNMSSPIRAFTTENKNKIN
;
A
#
# COMPACT_ATOMS: atom_id res chain seq x y z
N MET A 1 8.55 21.19 2.34
CA MET A 1 7.95 20.13 1.52
C MET A 1 7.50 19.04 2.46
N ASN A 2 6.20 18.80 2.55
CA ASN A 2 5.65 17.69 3.33
C ASN A 2 5.50 16.45 2.42
N GLY A 3 5.53 15.27 3.00
CA GLY A 3 5.38 14.05 2.22
C GLY A 3 4.72 12.94 3.01
N LEU A 4 4.11 12.01 2.29
CA LEU A 4 3.40 10.87 2.84
C LEU A 4 3.90 9.59 2.17
N ILE A 5 4.32 8.63 2.98
CA ILE A 5 4.72 7.30 2.56
C ILE A 5 3.56 6.35 2.84
N ILE A 6 2.91 5.88 1.78
CA ILE A 6 1.81 4.91 1.85
C ILE A 6 2.33 3.57 1.42
N PHE A 7 2.16 2.53 2.23
CA PHE A 7 2.63 1.20 1.86
C PHE A 7 1.72 0.08 2.31
N PHE A 8 1.87 -1.08 1.68
CA PHE A 8 1.27 -2.33 2.17
C PHE A 8 2.37 -3.35 2.45
N SER A 9 2.25 -4.13 3.53
CA SER A 9 3.27 -5.13 3.88
C SER A 9 2.68 -6.39 4.47
N ARG A 10 2.73 -7.50 3.71
CA ARG A 10 2.23 -8.81 4.19
C ARG A 10 3.15 -9.46 5.22
N THR A 11 4.46 -9.43 4.98
CA THR A 11 5.47 -10.15 5.80
C THR A 11 6.55 -9.22 6.37
N GLY A 12 6.33 -7.91 6.35
CA GLY A 12 7.25 -6.94 6.95
C GLY A 12 8.33 -6.37 6.03
N ARG A 13 8.59 -6.97 4.85
CA ARG A 13 9.66 -6.51 3.96
C ARG A 13 9.47 -5.07 3.45
N THR A 14 8.29 -4.78 2.90
CA THR A 14 7.97 -3.43 2.41
C THR A 14 7.88 -2.42 3.55
N ARG A 15 7.41 -2.87 4.73
CA ARG A 15 7.38 -2.04 5.95
C ARG A 15 8.77 -1.53 6.31
N ARG A 16 9.75 -2.43 6.37
CA ARG A 16 11.14 -2.09 6.70
C ARG A 16 11.72 -1.04 5.75
N VAL A 17 11.40 -1.13 4.45
CA VAL A 17 11.85 -0.12 3.47
C VAL A 17 11.12 1.21 3.68
N ALA A 18 9.82 1.18 3.93
CA ALA A 18 9.03 2.38 4.18
C ALA A 18 9.47 3.12 5.44
N GLU A 19 9.76 2.38 6.52
CA GLU A 19 10.34 2.91 7.76
C GLU A 19 11.74 3.53 7.50
N ALA A 20 12.60 2.85 6.73
CA ALA A 20 13.91 3.42 6.38
C ALA A 20 13.81 4.71 5.55
N ILE A 21 12.83 4.81 4.64
CA ILE A 21 12.56 6.05 3.90
C ILE A 21 12.08 7.13 4.87
N GLN A 22 11.16 6.78 5.77
CA GLN A 22 10.64 7.70 6.79
C GLN A 22 11.77 8.28 7.65
N GLU A 23 12.69 7.44 8.13
CA GLU A 23 13.83 7.86 8.95
C GLU A 23 14.72 8.90 8.24
N VAL A 24 14.87 8.78 6.91
CA VAL A 24 15.69 9.70 6.11
C VAL A 24 14.95 10.98 5.74
N THR A 25 13.65 10.90 5.45
CA THR A 25 12.88 12.05 4.92
C THR A 25 12.08 12.80 5.98
N GLY A 26 11.77 12.17 7.11
CA GLY A 26 10.84 12.69 8.12
C GLY A 26 9.39 12.79 7.65
N PHE A 27 9.02 12.09 6.56
CA PHE A 27 7.66 12.11 6.02
C PHE A 27 6.68 11.36 6.93
N ASP A 28 5.38 11.63 6.77
CA ASP A 28 4.36 10.83 7.43
C ASP A 28 4.36 9.41 6.85
N LEU A 29 4.07 8.41 7.69
CA LEU A 29 4.09 7.01 7.31
C LEU A 29 2.73 6.38 7.60
N GLU A 30 2.14 5.77 6.58
CA GLU A 30 0.86 5.10 6.71
C GLU A 30 0.85 3.72 6.05
N GLU A 31 0.49 2.70 6.83
CA GLU A 31 0.32 1.34 6.33
C GLU A 31 -1.14 1.06 5.96
N ILE A 32 -1.38 0.70 4.69
CA ILE A 32 -2.65 0.16 4.24
C ILE A 32 -2.93 -1.16 4.96
N LYS A 33 -4.11 -1.25 5.55
CA LYS A 33 -4.64 -2.48 6.15
C LYS A 33 -5.86 -2.94 5.38
N GLU A 34 -6.12 -4.24 5.40
CA GLU A 34 -7.32 -4.83 4.82
C GLU A 34 -8.27 -5.24 5.93
N LYS A 35 -9.57 -5.19 5.65
CA LYS A 35 -10.59 -5.71 6.59
C LYS A 35 -10.41 -7.20 6.87
N VAL A 36 -9.99 -7.95 5.84
CA VAL A 36 -9.76 -9.40 5.92
C VAL A 36 -8.28 -9.68 5.71
N GLY A 37 -7.63 -10.22 6.75
CA GLY A 37 -6.22 -10.58 6.71
C GLY A 37 -5.89 -11.66 5.67
N ARG A 38 -4.61 -11.70 5.25
CA ARG A 38 -4.08 -12.63 4.24
C ARG A 38 -2.95 -13.52 4.79
N GLY A 39 -3.15 -14.05 5.99
CA GLY A 39 -2.18 -14.93 6.65
C GLY A 39 -2.03 -16.29 5.97
N GLY A 40 -0.87 -16.92 6.15
CA GLY A 40 -0.61 -18.30 5.74
C GLY A 40 -0.54 -18.55 4.22
N ALA A 41 -0.46 -19.84 3.86
CA ALA A 41 -0.32 -20.29 2.48
C ALA A 41 -1.54 -19.96 1.60
N LEU A 42 -2.75 -20.04 2.15
CA LEU A 42 -3.97 -19.63 1.44
C LEU A 42 -3.97 -18.13 1.13
N GLY A 43 -3.54 -17.30 2.09
CA GLY A 43 -3.34 -15.87 1.88
C GLY A 43 -2.29 -15.59 0.80
N TYR A 44 -1.24 -16.41 0.72
CA TYR A 44 -0.25 -16.33 -0.37
C TYR A 44 -0.85 -16.58 -1.75
N LEU A 45 -1.56 -17.70 -1.91
CA LEU A 45 -2.21 -18.06 -3.18
C LEU A 45 -3.27 -17.01 -3.58
N LYS A 46 -4.10 -16.58 -2.63
CA LYS A 46 -5.07 -15.49 -2.81
C LYS A 46 -4.38 -14.22 -3.30
N SER A 47 -3.26 -13.83 -2.68
CA SER A 47 -2.49 -12.64 -3.08
C SER A 47 -2.05 -12.69 -4.54
N GLY A 48 -1.53 -13.83 -4.99
CA GLY A 48 -1.11 -14.02 -6.38
C GLY A 48 -2.29 -13.99 -7.36
N MET A 49 -3.37 -14.71 -7.04
CA MET A 49 -4.58 -14.76 -7.86
C MET A 49 -5.21 -13.38 -8.03
N GLU A 50 -5.38 -12.64 -6.93
CA GLU A 50 -5.99 -11.32 -6.98
C GLU A 50 -5.15 -10.31 -7.74
N SER A 51 -3.83 -10.37 -7.57
CA SER A 51 -2.91 -9.51 -8.32
C SER A 51 -3.03 -9.75 -9.83
N THR A 52 -3.04 -11.03 -10.24
CA THR A 52 -3.19 -11.47 -11.63
C THR A 52 -4.53 -11.03 -12.23
N ARG A 53 -5.62 -11.18 -11.47
CA ARG A 53 -6.98 -10.81 -11.88
C ARG A 53 -7.28 -9.31 -11.69
N ARG A 54 -6.30 -8.50 -11.25
CA ARG A 54 -6.44 -7.07 -10.97
C ARG A 54 -7.63 -6.73 -10.06
N MET A 55 -7.89 -7.59 -9.08
CA MET A 55 -8.97 -7.39 -8.12
C MET A 55 -8.72 -6.17 -7.22
N ILE A 56 -9.82 -5.54 -6.79
CA ILE A 56 -9.84 -4.36 -5.91
C ILE A 56 -10.44 -4.80 -4.56
N PRO A 57 -9.61 -5.20 -3.58
CA PRO A 57 -10.08 -5.58 -2.26
C PRO A 57 -10.52 -4.36 -1.44
N GLN A 58 -11.38 -4.57 -0.44
CA GLN A 58 -11.72 -3.53 0.53
C GLN A 58 -10.55 -3.29 1.50
N ILE A 59 -10.05 -2.05 1.51
CA ILE A 59 -9.06 -1.58 2.48
C ILE A 59 -9.74 -0.82 3.62
N ILE A 60 -9.04 -0.71 4.74
CA ILE A 60 -9.44 0.16 5.84
C ILE A 60 -9.17 1.61 5.40
N PRO A 61 -10.08 2.57 5.64
CA PRO A 61 -9.87 3.96 5.28
C PRO A 61 -8.57 4.51 5.88
N LEU A 62 -7.88 5.34 5.09
CA LEU A 62 -6.69 6.02 5.55
C LEU A 62 -7.01 7.10 6.59
N LYS A 63 -6.03 7.37 7.45
CA LYS A 63 -6.02 8.46 8.40
C LYS A 63 -5.59 9.76 7.73
N HIS A 64 -4.60 9.72 6.84
CA HIS A 64 -4.12 10.89 6.13
C HIS A 64 -4.83 11.04 4.79
N ASP A 65 -5.13 12.28 4.40
CA ASP A 65 -5.65 12.61 3.07
C ASP A 65 -4.48 12.88 2.12
N PRO A 66 -4.23 12.04 1.09
CA PRO A 66 -3.07 12.19 0.20
C PRO A 66 -3.03 13.54 -0.54
N ALA A 67 -4.19 14.19 -0.73
CA ALA A 67 -4.28 15.48 -1.40
C ALA A 67 -3.65 16.64 -0.60
N GLN A 68 -3.33 16.43 0.68
CA GLN A 68 -2.72 17.46 1.56
C GLN A 68 -1.18 17.44 1.53
N TYR A 69 -0.58 16.57 0.72
CA TYR A 69 0.87 16.35 0.67
C TYR A 69 1.47 16.75 -0.68
N ASP A 70 2.65 17.36 -0.65
CA ASP A 70 3.42 17.72 -1.84
C ASP A 70 3.94 16.47 -2.56
N ILE A 71 4.30 15.42 -1.81
CA ILE A 71 4.84 14.16 -2.32
C ILE A 71 4.14 12.97 -1.68
N VAL A 72 3.71 12.02 -2.51
CA VAL A 72 3.20 10.72 -2.07
C VAL A 72 4.10 9.59 -2.57
N VAL A 73 4.74 8.86 -1.66
CA VAL A 73 5.58 7.69 -1.96
C VAL A 73 4.77 6.42 -1.78
N LEU A 74 4.71 5.56 -2.81
CA LEU A 74 3.94 4.30 -2.77
C LEU A 74 4.85 3.08 -2.61
N GLY A 75 4.75 2.39 -1.48
CA GLY A 75 5.44 1.15 -1.19
C GLY A 75 4.57 -0.08 -1.46
N THR A 76 4.91 -0.88 -2.48
CA THR A 76 4.15 -2.09 -2.84
C THR A 76 5.02 -3.34 -2.91
N PRO A 77 4.60 -4.48 -2.33
CA PRO A 77 5.23 -5.75 -2.64
C PRO A 77 4.82 -6.19 -4.04
N ILE A 78 5.78 -6.74 -4.80
CA ILE A 78 5.51 -7.29 -6.12
C ILE A 78 4.86 -8.66 -5.99
N TRP A 79 3.65 -8.80 -6.51
CA TRP A 79 2.90 -10.06 -6.57
C TRP A 79 2.56 -10.40 -8.00
N ALA A 80 2.98 -11.56 -8.49
CA ALA A 80 2.75 -12.00 -9.87
C ALA A 80 3.11 -10.90 -10.90
N SER A 81 4.29 -10.29 -10.75
CA SER A 81 4.80 -9.20 -11.60
C SER A 81 3.94 -7.92 -11.63
N ASN A 82 3.10 -7.71 -10.63
CA ASN A 82 2.21 -6.56 -10.51
C ASN A 82 2.31 -5.93 -9.10
N MET A 83 1.83 -4.69 -8.96
CA MET A 83 1.58 -4.10 -7.64
C MET A 83 0.57 -4.95 -6.85
N SER A 84 0.71 -4.97 -5.53
CA SER A 84 -0.21 -5.66 -4.64
C SER A 84 -1.64 -5.14 -4.80
N SER A 85 -2.63 -6.04 -4.66
CA SER A 85 -4.04 -5.67 -4.77
C SER A 85 -4.48 -4.59 -3.77
N PRO A 86 -3.96 -4.50 -2.52
CA PRO A 86 -4.31 -3.41 -1.61
C PRO A 86 -3.81 -2.04 -2.06
N ILE A 87 -2.61 -1.97 -2.65
CA ILE A 87 -2.08 -0.71 -3.21
C ILE A 87 -2.90 -0.31 -4.44
N ARG A 88 -3.31 -1.28 -5.28
CA ARG A 88 -4.22 -1.02 -6.39
C ARG A 88 -5.55 -0.43 -5.92
N ALA A 89 -6.15 -0.98 -4.87
CA ALA A 89 -7.38 -0.44 -4.28
C ALA A 89 -7.20 1.01 -3.84
N PHE A 90 -6.14 1.28 -3.08
CA PHE A 90 -5.79 2.65 -2.67
C PHE A 90 -5.66 3.60 -3.87
N THR A 91 -4.87 3.25 -4.89
CA THR A 91 -4.67 4.11 -6.07
C THR A 91 -5.96 4.33 -6.87
N THR A 92 -6.87 3.35 -6.85
CA THR A 92 -8.16 3.46 -7.53
C THR A 92 -9.10 4.41 -6.77
N GLU A 93 -9.16 4.28 -5.44
CA GLU A 93 -9.97 5.14 -4.57
C GLU A 93 -9.46 6.59 -4.53
N ASN A 94 -8.15 6.80 -4.66
CA ASN A 94 -7.50 8.11 -4.53
C ASN A 94 -7.00 8.67 -5.86
N LYS A 95 -7.44 8.12 -7.00
CA LYS A 95 -6.95 8.49 -8.34
C LYS A 95 -6.99 9.99 -8.62
N ASN A 96 -8.01 10.70 -8.13
CA ASN A 96 -8.18 12.14 -8.36
C ASN A 96 -7.51 13.02 -7.29
N LYS A 97 -6.90 12.39 -6.28
CA LYS A 97 -6.24 13.07 -5.14
C LYS A 97 -4.72 13.06 -5.27
N ILE A 98 -4.19 12.29 -6.21
CA ILE A 98 -2.76 12.09 -6.44
C ILE A 98 -2.55 12.45 -7.91
N ASN A 99 -1.92 13.59 -8.17
CA ASN A 99 -1.58 14.06 -9.52
C ASN A 99 -0.24 13.49 -9.98
#